data_AF-A0A1E1WMV7-F1
#
_entry.id   AF-A0A1E1WMV7-F1
#
_cell.length_a   1.000
_cell.length_b   1.000
_cell.length_c   1.000
_cell.angle_alpha   90.00
_cell.angle_beta   90.00
_cell.angle_gamma   90.00
#
_symmetry.space_group_name_H-M   'P 1'
#
loop_
_entity.id
_entity.type
_entity.pdbx_description
1 polymer ?
#
loop_
_entity_poly.entity_id
_entity_poly.type
_entity_poly.pdbx_seq_one_letter_code
_entity_poly.pdbx_strand_id
1 'polypeptide(L)'
;EFEMRQERLQQTINRLEQKTLNEAPWQLKGEVDATKRPQNSLLQEVVDFDLTSRPAPIITEQTTITLEDIIRQRIKDKAWDDVIRKEKPVDDQLSFRKQEILDQSKSKQSLAEVYEAEYLKQKQALSGEVKEEKEPG
;
A
#
# COMPACT_ATOMS: atom_id res chain seq x y z
N GLU A 1 -5.42 -83.70 1.76
CA GLU A 1 -5.87 -82.28 1.68
C GLU A 1 -6.15 -81.64 3.03
N PHE A 2 -6.93 -82.27 3.93
CA PHE A 2 -7.25 -81.70 5.24
C PHE A 2 -5.99 -81.48 6.11
N GLU A 3 -5.08 -82.45 6.16
CA GLU A 3 -3.84 -82.37 6.93
C GLU A 3 -2.94 -81.22 6.48
N MET A 4 -2.70 -81.06 5.17
CA MET A 4 -2.00 -79.89 4.63
C MET A 4 -2.70 -78.56 4.94
N ARG A 5 -4.03 -78.53 5.04
CA ARG A 5 -4.76 -77.32 5.46
C ARG A 5 -4.56 -77.04 6.95
N GLN A 6 -4.57 -78.07 7.80
CA GLN A 6 -4.31 -77.94 9.24
C GLN A 6 -2.88 -77.44 9.49
N GLU A 7 -1.90 -77.98 8.78
CA GLU A 7 -0.51 -77.56 8.90
C GLU A 7 -0.33 -76.08 8.50
N ARG A 8 -0.91 -75.65 7.36
CA ARG A 8 -0.91 -74.24 6.94
C ARG A 8 -1.60 -73.31 7.95
N LEU A 9 -2.70 -73.78 8.53
CA LEU A 9 -3.42 -73.02 9.56
C LEU A 9 -2.56 -72.86 10.81
N GLN A 10 -1.94 -73.95 11.29
CA GLN A 10 -1.08 -73.92 12.46
C GLN A 10 0.16 -73.05 12.24
N GLN A 11 0.77 -73.10 11.05
CA GLN A 11 1.86 -72.19 10.67
C GLN A 11 1.40 -70.72 10.70
N THR A 12 0.19 -70.43 10.23
CA THR A 12 -0.37 -69.08 10.25
C THR A 12 -0.64 -68.60 11.67
N ILE A 13 -1.19 -69.46 12.53
CA ILE A 13 -1.44 -69.17 13.95
C ILE A 13 -0.11 -68.84 14.64
N ASN A 14 0.89 -69.73 14.53
CA ASN A 14 2.21 -69.50 15.14
C ASN A 14 2.84 -68.18 14.65
N ARG A 15 2.73 -67.86 13.36
CA ARG A 15 3.24 -66.59 12.81
C ARG A 15 2.56 -65.37 13.43
N LEU A 16 1.24 -65.43 13.63
CA LEU A 16 0.47 -64.33 14.22
C LEU A 16 0.74 -64.18 15.72
N GLU A 17 0.85 -65.29 16.44
CA GLU A 17 1.24 -65.30 17.86
C GLU A 17 2.62 -64.66 18.06
N GLN A 18 3.62 -65.08 17.26
CA GLN A 18 4.96 -64.48 17.29
C GLN A 18 4.93 -62.99 16.95
N LYS A 19 4.14 -62.57 15.94
CA LYS A 19 4.00 -61.14 15.61
C LYS A 19 3.40 -60.34 16.77
N THR A 20 2.49 -60.94 17.54
CA THR A 20 1.79 -60.27 18.65
C THR A 20 2.65 -60.21 19.91
N LEU A 21 3.52 -61.21 20.13
CA LEU A 21 4.48 -61.23 21.22
C LEU A 21 5.64 -60.23 21.02
N ASN A 22 6.03 -59.99 19.77
CA ASN A 22 7.06 -59.02 19.43
C ASN A 22 6.57 -57.58 19.61
N GLU A 23 7.52 -56.65 19.80
CA GLU A 23 7.16 -55.24 19.92
C GLU A 23 6.51 -54.68 18.65
N ALA A 24 5.51 -53.83 18.83
CA ALA A 24 4.88 -53.12 17.73
C ALA A 24 5.91 -52.25 16.99
N PRO A 25 5.81 -52.16 15.65
CA PRO A 25 6.63 -51.27 14.86
C PRO A 25 6.40 -49.82 15.29
N TRP A 26 7.41 -48.97 15.09
CA TRP A 26 7.38 -47.58 15.56
C TRP A 26 6.19 -46.78 14.99
N GLN A 27 5.74 -47.08 13.78
CA GLN A 27 4.58 -46.46 13.13
C GLN A 27 3.26 -46.68 13.90
N LEU A 28 3.15 -47.76 14.67
CA LEU A 28 1.97 -48.08 15.49
C LEU A 28 2.12 -47.62 16.95
N LYS A 29 3.26 -47.04 17.31
CA LYS A 29 3.52 -46.48 18.64
C LYS A 29 3.25 -44.96 18.58
N GLY A 30 2.58 -44.42 19.60
CA GLY A 30 2.48 -42.97 19.80
C GLY A 30 3.79 -42.40 20.35
N GLU A 31 3.95 -41.07 20.28
CA GLU A 31 5.05 -40.34 20.94
C GLU A 31 6.44 -40.93 20.65
N VAL A 32 6.72 -41.18 19.38
CA VAL A 32 7.98 -41.78 18.95
C VAL A 32 9.06 -40.72 18.76
N ASP A 33 10.10 -40.82 19.58
CA ASP A 33 11.31 -40.01 19.46
C ASP A 33 12.16 -40.39 18.25
N ALA A 34 13.03 -39.47 17.81
CA ALA A 34 13.92 -39.70 16.68
C ALA A 34 14.89 -40.89 16.88
N THR A 35 15.23 -41.24 18.11
CA THR A 35 16.11 -42.38 18.46
C THR A 35 15.39 -43.72 18.45
N LYS A 36 14.06 -43.73 18.61
CA LYS A 36 13.22 -44.94 18.67
C LYS A 36 12.85 -45.48 17.28
N ARG A 37 13.18 -44.75 16.22
CA ARG A 37 12.93 -45.11 14.82
C ARG A 37 14.25 -45.18 14.02
N PRO A 38 14.33 -46.00 12.97
CA PRO A 38 15.51 -46.04 12.10
C PRO A 38 15.79 -44.68 11.45
N GLN A 39 17.07 -44.40 11.18
CA GLN A 39 17.47 -43.19 10.47
C GLN A 39 16.81 -43.13 9.09
N ASN A 40 16.36 -41.94 8.68
CA ASN A 40 15.69 -41.69 7.39
C ASN A 40 14.38 -42.46 7.13
N SER A 41 13.83 -43.15 8.14
CA SER A 41 12.56 -43.88 8.02
C SER A 41 11.39 -42.99 7.61
N LEU A 42 11.37 -41.72 8.04
CA LEU A 42 10.30 -40.77 7.68
C LEU A 42 10.22 -40.46 6.18
N LEU A 43 11.32 -40.59 5.45
CA LEU A 43 11.32 -40.31 4.00
C LEU A 43 10.61 -41.42 3.20
N GLN A 44 10.42 -42.59 3.79
CA GLN A 44 9.79 -43.76 3.17
C GLN A 44 8.30 -43.84 3.47
N GLU A 45 7.89 -43.30 4.61
CA GLU A 45 6.50 -43.33 5.07
C GLU A 45 5.74 -42.08 4.62
N VAL A 46 4.50 -42.27 4.19
CA VAL A 46 3.59 -41.16 3.86
C VAL A 46 2.78 -40.85 5.12
N VAL A 47 3.04 -39.69 5.71
CA VAL A 47 2.33 -39.19 6.90
C VAL A 47 1.63 -37.89 6.58
N ASP A 48 0.41 -37.75 7.10
CA ASP A 48 -0.36 -36.52 7.00
C ASP A 48 -0.10 -35.65 8.24
N PHE A 49 0.16 -34.37 8.01
CA PHE A 49 0.35 -33.39 9.07
C PHE A 49 -0.15 -32.02 8.60
N ASP A 50 -0.56 -31.20 9.57
CA ASP A 50 -1.01 -29.84 9.28
C ASP A 50 0.17 -28.87 9.19
N LEU A 51 0.09 -27.95 8.22
CA LEU A 51 1.01 -26.82 8.12
C LEU A 51 0.36 -25.59 8.74
N THR A 52 1.15 -24.82 9.49
CA THR A 52 0.67 -23.60 10.17
C THR A 52 0.50 -22.41 9.20
N SER A 53 1.17 -22.45 8.05
CA SER A 53 1.18 -21.36 7.08
C SER A 53 0.93 -21.86 5.67
N ARG A 54 0.37 -20.97 4.83
CA ARG A 54 0.23 -21.24 3.40
C ARG A 54 1.60 -21.14 2.73
N PRO A 55 2.02 -22.15 1.95
CA PRO A 55 3.27 -22.07 1.22
C PRO A 55 3.21 -20.93 0.20
N ALA A 56 4.37 -20.38 -0.14
CA ALA A 56 4.47 -19.36 -1.19
C ALA A 56 3.97 -19.96 -2.52
N PRO A 57 3.16 -19.21 -3.30
CA PRO A 57 2.71 -19.68 -4.60
C PRO A 57 3.91 -19.86 -5.53
N ILE A 58 3.90 -20.95 -6.31
CA ILE A 58 4.92 -21.22 -7.31
C ILE A 58 4.57 -20.43 -8.57
N ILE A 59 5.52 -19.64 -9.08
CA ILE A 59 5.34 -18.88 -10.32
C ILE A 59 5.42 -19.86 -11.49
N THR A 60 4.27 -20.13 -12.11
CA THR A 60 4.15 -20.97 -13.30
C THR A 60 3.91 -20.11 -14.54
N GLU A 61 4.16 -20.65 -15.73
CA GLU A 61 3.90 -19.94 -16.99
C GLU A 61 2.44 -19.45 -17.09
N GLN A 62 1.48 -20.26 -16.64
CA GLN A 62 0.06 -19.89 -16.60
C GLN A 62 -0.18 -18.64 -15.73
N THR A 63 0.49 -18.53 -14.58
CA THR A 63 0.37 -17.33 -13.74
C THR A 63 1.00 -16.11 -14.41
N THR A 64 2.07 -16.29 -15.19
CA THR A 64 2.68 -15.20 -15.95
C THR A 64 1.78 -14.73 -17.09
N ILE A 65 1.19 -15.65 -17.86
CA ILE A 65 0.28 -15.32 -18.97
C ILE A 65 -0.93 -14.53 -18.46
N THR A 66 -1.55 -15.00 -17.38
CA THR A 66 -2.71 -14.29 -16.79
C THR A 66 -2.33 -12.90 -16.28
N LEU A 67 -1.16 -12.76 -15.65
CA LEU A 67 -0.64 -11.47 -15.22
C LEU A 67 -0.37 -10.52 -16.41
N GLU A 68 0.23 -11.02 -17.48
CA GLU A 68 0.47 -10.24 -18.70
C GLU A 68 -0.82 -9.77 -19.35
N ASP A 69 -1.85 -10.60 -19.41
CA ASP A 69 -3.15 -10.21 -19.96
C ASP A 69 -3.80 -9.09 -19.13
N ILE A 70 -3.71 -9.16 -17.80
CA ILE A 70 -4.17 -8.09 -16.90
C ILE A 70 -3.40 -6.80 -17.15
N ILE A 71 -2.07 -6.88 -17.28
CA ILE A 71 -1.22 -5.71 -17.55
C ILE A 71 -1.58 -5.10 -18.92
N ARG A 72 -1.69 -5.92 -19.97
CA ARG A 72 -2.08 -5.47 -21.32
C ARG A 72 -3.44 -4.78 -21.31
N GLN A 73 -4.42 -5.31 -20.55
CA GLN A 73 -5.73 -4.69 -20.41
C GLN A 73 -5.65 -3.33 -19.69
N ARG A 74 -4.93 -3.24 -18.56
CA ARG A 74 -4.77 -1.96 -17.84
C ARG A 74 -4.09 -0.88 -18.68
N ILE A 75 -3.12 -1.25 -19.51
CA ILE A 75 -2.48 -0.35 -20.47
C ILE A 75 -3.50 0.17 -21.50
N LYS A 76 -4.33 -0.72 -22.06
CA LYS A 76 -5.39 -0.33 -23.01
C LYS A 76 -6.41 0.63 -22.37
N ASP A 77 -6.77 0.37 -21.12
CA ASP A 77 -7.73 1.16 -20.36
C ASP A 77 -7.10 2.46 -19.79
N LYS A 78 -5.78 2.65 -19.94
CA LYS A 78 -4.99 3.76 -19.36
C LYS A 78 -5.24 3.94 -17.86
N ALA A 79 -5.51 2.84 -17.16
CA ALA A 79 -5.79 2.82 -15.72
C ALA A 79 -4.48 2.68 -14.95
N TRP A 80 -3.90 3.82 -14.57
CA TRP A 80 -2.65 3.91 -13.83
C TRP A 80 -2.91 4.30 -12.38
N ASP A 81 -2.37 3.52 -11.45
CA ASP A 81 -2.45 3.77 -10.01
C ASP A 81 -1.30 4.69 -9.52
N ASP A 82 -0.70 5.47 -10.43
CA ASP A 82 0.44 6.34 -10.16
C ASP A 82 0.05 7.56 -9.29
N VAL A 83 0.98 7.98 -8.44
CA VAL A 83 0.77 9.15 -7.57
C VAL A 83 0.80 10.43 -8.39
N ILE A 84 -0.28 11.22 -8.32
CA ILE A 84 -0.36 12.53 -8.97
C ILE A 84 0.45 13.56 -8.16
N ARG A 85 1.33 14.29 -8.85
CA ARG A 85 2.12 15.35 -8.23
C ARG A 85 1.19 16.48 -7.77
N LYS A 86 1.19 16.75 -6.47
CA LYS A 86 0.45 17.88 -5.90
C LYS A 86 1.12 19.18 -6.28
N GLU A 87 0.39 20.08 -6.95
CA GLU A 87 0.86 21.45 -7.12
C GLU A 87 0.86 22.15 -5.76
N LYS A 88 1.97 22.82 -5.45
CA LYS A 88 1.98 23.71 -4.28
C LYS A 88 1.03 24.85 -4.59
N PRO A 89 0.12 25.24 -3.68
CA PRO A 89 -0.60 26.49 -3.82
C PRO A 89 0.45 27.58 -4.02
N VAL A 90 0.39 28.27 -5.16
CA VAL A 90 1.18 29.48 -5.34
C VAL A 90 0.60 30.45 -4.33
N ASP A 91 1.31 30.68 -3.24
CA ASP A 91 0.92 31.69 -2.26
C ASP A 91 1.04 33.02 -2.99
N ASP A 92 -0.09 33.51 -3.46
CA ASP A 92 -0.22 34.71 -4.27
C ASP A 92 -0.07 35.96 -3.36
N GLN A 93 0.95 35.96 -2.50
CA GLN A 93 1.32 37.11 -1.68
C GLN A 93 1.69 38.34 -2.54
N LEU A 94 1.88 38.12 -3.84
CA LEU A 94 2.11 39.17 -4.84
C LEU A 94 0.82 39.79 -5.38
N SER A 95 -0.33 39.11 -5.36
CA SER A 95 -1.60 39.72 -5.80
C SER A 95 -2.19 40.69 -4.78
N PHE A 96 -1.81 40.56 -3.50
CA PHE A 96 -2.19 41.52 -2.45
C PHE A 96 -1.27 42.74 -2.34
N ARG A 97 -0.15 42.77 -3.07
CA ARG A 97 0.70 43.97 -3.17
C ARG A 97 0.09 44.88 -4.23
N LYS A 98 -0.63 45.94 -3.81
CA LYS A 98 -0.92 47.06 -4.71
C LYS A 98 0.39 47.53 -5.33
N GLN A 99 0.52 47.44 -6.65
CA GLN A 99 1.60 48.08 -7.38
C GLN A 99 1.35 49.59 -7.31
N GLU A 100 2.01 50.28 -6.39
CA GLU A 100 2.09 51.74 -6.46
C GLU A 100 2.93 52.11 -7.67
N ILE A 101 2.27 52.66 -8.69
CA ILE A 101 2.93 53.22 -9.86
C ILE A 101 3.45 54.60 -9.45
N LEU A 102 4.74 54.67 -9.12
CA LEU A 102 5.42 55.93 -8.84
C LEU A 102 5.68 56.68 -10.17
N ASP A 103 5.06 57.83 -10.37
CA ASP A 103 5.37 58.71 -11.50
C ASP A 103 6.75 59.38 -11.28
N GLN A 104 7.68 59.16 -12.21
CA GLN A 104 9.04 59.71 -12.14
C GLN A 104 9.17 61.06 -12.88
N SER A 105 8.06 61.61 -13.38
CA SER A 105 8.06 62.93 -14.00
C SER A 105 8.28 64.05 -12.96
N LYS A 106 8.90 65.17 -13.37
CA LYS A 106 9.08 66.32 -12.48
C LYS A 106 7.72 66.89 -12.12
N SER A 107 7.43 67.01 -10.82
CA SER A 107 6.17 67.57 -10.33
C SER A 107 5.91 68.95 -10.93
N LYS A 108 4.70 69.14 -11.46
CA LYS A 108 4.23 70.43 -12.00
C LYS A 108 3.81 71.41 -10.90
N GLN A 109 3.64 70.92 -9.68
CA GLN A 109 3.21 71.70 -8.52
C GLN A 109 4.39 71.89 -7.56
N SER A 110 4.50 73.09 -7.00
CA SER A 110 5.48 73.40 -5.97
C SER A 110 5.12 72.74 -4.64
N LEU A 111 6.11 72.54 -3.76
CA LEU A 111 5.89 71.90 -2.46
C LEU A 111 4.84 72.66 -1.63
N ALA A 112 4.85 73.99 -1.68
CA ALA A 112 3.90 74.82 -0.94
C ALA A 112 2.44 74.60 -1.41
N GLU A 113 2.21 74.50 -2.72
CA GLU A 113 0.88 74.24 -3.29
C GLU A 113 0.36 72.85 -2.93
N VAL A 114 1.24 71.83 -2.87
CA VAL A 114 0.87 70.47 -2.44
C VAL A 114 0.40 70.49 -0.97
N TYR A 115 1.12 71.17 -0.10
CA TYR A 115 0.73 71.31 1.31
C TYR A 115 -0.57 72.08 1.50
N GLU A 116 -0.79 73.16 0.73
CA GLU A 116 -2.05 73.90 0.77
C GLU A 116 -3.24 73.03 0.34
N ALA A 117 -3.09 72.29 -0.77
CA ALA A 117 -4.12 71.40 -1.27
C ALA A 117 -4.44 70.25 -0.29
N GLU A 118 -3.43 69.63 0.30
CA GLU A 118 -3.63 68.61 1.34
C GLU A 118 -4.31 69.17 2.59
N TYR A 119 -3.92 70.37 3.03
CA TYR A 119 -4.52 71.02 4.19
C TYR A 119 -5.99 71.36 3.94
N LEU A 120 -6.31 71.92 2.77
CA LEU A 120 -7.70 72.19 2.37
C LEU A 120 -8.52 70.90 2.29
N LYS A 121 -7.96 69.83 1.73
CA LYS A 121 -8.62 68.52 1.62
C LYS A 121 -8.86 67.87 2.99
N GLN A 122 -7.90 67.95 3.91
CA GLN A 122 -8.09 67.50 5.29
C GLN A 122 -9.13 68.34 6.02
N LYS A 123 -9.10 69.68 5.83
CA LYS A 123 -10.07 70.58 6.44
C LYS A 123 -11.49 70.34 5.91
N GLN A 124 -11.65 70.10 4.61
CA GLN A 124 -12.92 69.70 3.97
C GLN A 124 -13.39 68.33 4.48
N ALA A 125 -12.48 67.36 4.64
CA ALA A 125 -12.79 66.05 5.21
C ALA A 125 -13.20 66.13 6.69
N LEU A 126 -12.64 67.06 7.47
CA LEU A 126 -13.04 67.33 8.86
C LEU A 126 -14.33 68.16 8.98
N SER A 127 -14.62 69.06 8.02
CA SER A 127 -15.77 69.96 8.11
C SER A 127 -17.06 69.41 7.52
N GLY A 128 -17.04 68.23 6.87
CA GLY A 128 -18.26 67.53 6.44
C GLY A 128 -19.14 68.28 5.44
N GLU A 129 -18.59 69.27 4.72
CA GLU A 129 -19.32 70.01 3.69
C GLU A 129 -18.82 69.61 2.29
N VAL A 130 -19.67 68.88 1.55
CA VAL A 130 -19.46 68.61 0.12
C VAL A 130 -19.68 69.92 -0.64
N LYS A 131 -18.60 70.52 -1.15
CA LYS A 131 -18.71 71.52 -2.21
C LYS A 131 -18.55 70.83 -3.56
N GLU A 132 -19.62 70.82 -4.34
CA GLU A 132 -19.58 70.55 -5.78
C GLU A 132 -18.66 71.58 -6.45
N GLU A 133 -17.55 71.14 -7.02
CA GLU A 133 -16.83 71.92 -8.01
C GLU A 133 -17.50 71.73 -9.37
N LYS A 134 -18.06 72.81 -9.90
CA LYS A 134 -18.44 72.94 -11.30
C LYS A 134 -17.20 72.87 -12.19
N GLU A 135 -17.26 72.04 -13.23
CA GLU A 135 -16.29 72.00 -14.32
C GLU A 135 -16.15 73.38 -15.02
N PRO A 136 -14.94 73.81 -15.38
CA PRO A 136 -14.76 74.88 -16.35
C PRO A 136 -14.79 74.32 -17.78
N GLY A 137 -15.46 75.04 -18.69
CA GLY A 137 -15.46 74.77 -20.13
C GLY A 137 -14.18 75.17 -20.85
#